data_AF-A0A0U3DQW2-F1
#
_entry.id   AF-A0A0U3DQW2-F1
#
_cell.length_a   1.000
_cell.length_b   1.000
_cell.length_c   1.000
_cell.angle_alpha   90.00
_cell.angle_beta   90.00
_cell.angle_gamma   90.00
#
_symmetry.space_group_name_H-M   'P 1'
#
loop_
_entity.id
_entity.type
_entity.pdbx_description
1 polymer ?
#
loop_
_entity_poly.entity_id
_entity_poly.type
_entity_poly.pdbx_seq_one_letter_code
_entity_poly.pdbx_strand_id
1 'polypeptide(L)' 'MLKNGLFIMTGGFIALILGLTSSDGHQFFTLLIGIFLIAIGFAVYNRAEQKEE' A
#
# COMPACT_ATOMS: atom_id res chain seq x y z
N MET A 1 14.42 -7.59 -4.36
CA MET A 1 13.68 -6.50 -3.67
C MET A 1 12.16 -6.68 -3.69
N LEU A 2 11.65 -7.77 -4.29
CA LEU A 2 10.21 -8.11 -4.32
C LEU A 2 9.55 -8.18 -2.94
N LYS A 3 10.24 -8.79 -1.94
CA LYS A 3 9.70 -8.94 -0.58
C LYS A 3 9.32 -7.60 0.06
N ASN A 4 10.05 -6.52 -0.25
CA ASN A 4 9.78 -5.20 0.29
C ASN A 4 8.58 -4.54 -0.41
N GLY A 5 8.45 -4.68 -1.73
CA GLY A 5 7.29 -4.18 -2.47
C GLY A 5 5.99 -4.88 -2.04
N LEU A 6 6.03 -6.20 -1.89
CA LEU A 6 4.90 -6.99 -1.41
C LEU A 6 4.50 -6.59 0.02
N PHE A 7 5.47 -6.39 0.92
CA PHE A 7 5.21 -5.97 2.29
C PHE A 7 4.54 -4.59 2.37
N ILE A 8 5.00 -3.63 1.55
CA ILE A 8 4.42 -2.28 1.48
C ILE A 8 2.98 -2.33 0.94
N MET A 9 2.71 -3.15 -0.09
CA MET A 9 1.35 -3.34 -0.61
C MET A 9 0.42 -3.95 0.45
N THR A 10 0.85 -4.98 1.17
CA THR A 10 0.07 -5.58 2.27
C THR A 10 -0.22 -4.58 3.38
N GLY A 11 0.77 -3.76 3.76
CA GLY A 11 0.57 -2.68 4.75
C GLY A 11 -0.46 -1.65 4.29
N GLY A 12 -0.40 -1.23 3.02
CA GLY A 12 -1.40 -0.33 2.44
C GLY A 12 -2.81 -0.95 2.39
N PHE A 13 -2.91 -2.26 2.13
CA PHE A 13 -4.18 -2.98 2.12
C PHE A 13 -4.81 -3.06 3.52
N ILE A 14 -4.01 -3.31 4.56
CA ILE A 14 -4.47 -3.28 5.96
C ILE A 14 -4.94 -1.87 6.33
N ALA A 15 -4.19 -0.83 5.94
CA ALA A 15 -4.59 0.56 6.16
C ALA A 15 -5.92 0.92 5.49
N LEU A 16 -6.19 0.39 4.28
CA LEU A 16 -7.48 0.54 3.62
C LEU A 16 -8.63 -0.12 4.41
N ILE A 17 -8.44 -1.34 4.90
CA ILE A 17 -9.47 -2.04 5.70
C ILE A 17 -9.78 -1.24 6.97
N LEU A 18 -8.75 -0.76 7.67
CA LEU A 18 -8.92 0.07 8.87
C LEU A 18 -9.60 1.40 8.54
N GLY A 19 -9.22 2.03 7.42
CA GLY A 19 -9.85 3.27 6.94
C GLY A 19 -11.33 3.07 6.58
N LEU A 20 -11.69 1.97 5.92
CA LEU A 20 -13.08 1.66 5.56
C LEU A 20 -13.95 1.30 6.77
N THR A 21 -13.33 0.76 7.81
CA THR A 21 -14.03 0.31 9.04
C THR A 21 -14.15 1.42 10.09
N SER A 22 -13.31 2.46 10.01
CA SER A 22 -13.37 3.60 10.92
C SER A 22 -14.50 4.56 10.53
N SER A 23 -15.28 5.01 11.51
CA SER A 23 -16.33 6.03 11.34
C SER A 23 -15.87 7.44 11.74
N ASP A 24 -14.57 7.63 11.93
CA ASP A 24 -14.00 8.90 12.38
C ASP A 24 -13.75 9.86 11.22
N GLY A 25 -13.72 11.16 11.50
CA GLY A 25 -13.49 12.22 10.49
C GLY A 25 -12.13 12.15 9.77
N HIS A 26 -11.23 11.27 10.19
CA HIS A 26 -9.94 11.02 9.53
C HIS A 26 -9.98 9.88 8.51
N GLN A 27 -11.12 9.22 8.32
CA GLN A 27 -11.33 8.14 7.35
C GLN A 27 -10.74 8.46 5.97
N PHE A 28 -11.03 9.65 5.43
CA PHE A 28 -10.53 10.07 4.12
C PHE A 28 -9.00 10.06 4.04
N PHE A 29 -8.31 10.56 5.07
CA PHE A 29 -6.85 10.58 5.12
C PHE A 29 -6.27 9.17 5.23
N THR A 30 -6.86 8.31 6.07
CA THR A 30 -6.42 6.92 6.23
C THR A 30 -6.55 6.13 4.93
N LEU A 31 -7.64 6.33 4.20
CA LEU A 31 -7.84 5.72 2.88
C LEU A 31 -6.80 6.23 1.86
N LEU A 32 -6.56 7.53 1.84
CA LEU A 32 -5.61 8.15 0.90
C LEU A 32 -4.18 7.65 1.14
N ILE A 33 -3.79 7.48 2.41
CA ILE A 33 -2.51 6.87 2.81
C ILE A 33 -2.45 5.40 2.37
N GLY A 34 -3.53 4.63 2.56
CA GLY A 34 -3.60 3.24 2.13
C GLY A 34 -3.41 3.07 0.61
N ILE A 35 -4.13 3.88 -0.19
CA ILE A 35 -3.98 3.89 -1.66
C ILE A 35 -2.53 4.26 -2.05
N PHE A 36 -1.96 5.28 -1.40
CA PHE A 36 -0.61 5.72 -1.69
C PHE A 36 0.45 4.64 -1.37
N LEU A 37 0.31 3.94 -0.25
CA LEU A 37 1.18 2.83 0.11
C LEU A 37 1.08 1.69 -0.93
N ILE A 38 -0.11 1.34 -1.38
CA ILE A 38 -0.28 0.32 -2.42
C ILE A 38 0.39 0.75 -3.73
N ALA A 39 0.20 2.00 -4.15
CA ALA A 39 0.82 2.52 -5.37
C ALA A 39 2.34 2.50 -5.31
N ILE A 40 2.94 2.91 -4.18
CA ILE A 40 4.39 2.83 -3.96
C ILE A 40 4.85 1.38 -3.92
N GLY A 41 4.15 0.52 -3.18
CA GLY A 41 4.47 -0.89 -3.07
C GLY A 41 4.48 -1.58 -4.44
N PHE A 42 3.50 -1.26 -5.29
CA PHE A 42 3.42 -1.73 -6.66
C PHE A 42 4.59 -1.23 -7.51
N ALA A 43 4.91 0.07 -7.45
CA ALA A 43 6.04 0.64 -8.18
C ALA A 43 7.38 0.00 -7.77
N VAL A 44 7.57 -0.25 -6.47
CA VAL A 44 8.77 -0.91 -5.93
C VAL A 44 8.83 -2.38 -6.33
N TYR A 45 7.69 -3.08 -6.30
CA TYR A 45 7.59 -4.48 -6.73
C TYR A 45 7.94 -4.62 -8.21
N ASN A 46 7.30 -3.81 -9.07
CA ASN A 46 7.48 -3.86 -10.51
C ASN A 46 8.90 -3.43 -10.95
N ARG A 47 9.50 -2.43 -10.30
CA ARG A 47 10.92 -2.09 -10.52
C ARG A 47 11.89 -3.18 -10.07
N ALA A 48 11.52 -3.97 -9.07
CA ALA A 48 12.37 -5.07 -8.60
C ALA A 48 12.28 -6.26 -9.56
N GLU A 49 11.09 -6.56 -10.06
CA GLU A 49 10.83 -7.62 -11.04
C GLU A 49 11.56 -7.34 -12.36
N GLN A 50 11.48 -6.11 -12.89
CA GLN A 50 12.22 -5.68 -14.10
C GLN A 50 13.76 -5.65 -13.96
N LYS A 51 14.31 -5.85 -12.76
CA LYS A 51 15.76 -5.94 -12.53
C LYS A 51 16.24 -7.38 -12.34
N GLU A 52 15.32 -8.31 -12.11
CA GLU A 52 15.63 -9.73 -11.97
C GLU A 52 15.55 -10.47 -13.32
N GLU A 53 14.92 -9.87 -14.35
CA GLU A 53 15.11 -10.20 -15.78
C GLU A 53 16.29 -9.45 -16.41
#